data_AF-A0A7C6BTW9-F1
#
_entry.id   AF-A0A7C6BTW9-F1
#
_cell.length_a   1.000
_cell.length_b   1.000
_cell.length_c   1.000
_cell.angle_alpha   90.00
_cell.angle_beta   90.00
_cell.angle_gamma   90.00
#
_symmetry.space_group_name_H-M   'P 1'
#
loop_
_entity.id
_entity.type
_entity.pdbx_description
1 polymer ?
#
loop_
_entity_poly.entity_id
_entity_poly.type
_entity_poly.pdbx_seq_one_letter_code
_entity_poly.pdbx_strand_id
1 'polypeptide(L)'
;MVRKATVKDILREMIKTRSRFLSIAVLIFLSAAFFTGLRGTRPSMHCTLDAYADGHAMYDILVRSTLGLTQEDIDTLGEIEGVSAAAGAQVVHALIAPLHEDAAETVVSLETMGQGGLNTPKVLEGRLPEKADECAVEELFLAGTGLQIGDRFEVRHLPEGMEDALTASEFTITGLVRSPLYVSKAQRGPSTLGSGSVTAYAVITPEAVALEYYTAAYVTVAGA
;
A
#
# COMPACT_ATOMS: atom_id res chain seq x y z
N MET A 1 27.45 -55.99 -20.41
CA MET A 1 26.60 -56.90 -19.61
C MET A 1 26.58 -56.54 -18.11
N VAL A 2 27.72 -56.13 -17.52
CA VAL A 2 27.88 -55.77 -16.09
C VAL A 2 26.91 -54.69 -15.58
N ARG A 3 26.67 -53.62 -16.36
CA ARG A 3 25.73 -52.53 -15.98
C ARG A 3 24.32 -53.00 -15.59
N LYS A 4 23.78 -54.02 -16.26
CA LYS A 4 22.43 -54.53 -15.98
C LYS A 4 22.36 -55.35 -14.70
N ALA A 5 23.42 -56.09 -14.37
CA ALA A 5 23.50 -56.85 -13.13
C ALA A 5 23.60 -55.92 -11.91
N THR A 6 24.48 -54.90 -11.97
CA THR A 6 24.68 -53.94 -10.88
C THR A 6 23.41 -53.13 -10.55
N VAL A 7 22.67 -52.66 -11.56
CA VAL A 7 21.41 -51.93 -11.34
C VAL A 7 20.35 -52.83 -10.69
N LYS A 8 20.30 -54.12 -11.07
CA LYS A 8 19.38 -55.10 -10.50
C LYS A 8 19.67 -55.38 -9.03
N ASP A 9 20.95 -55.45 -8.65
CA ASP A 9 21.36 -55.63 -7.26
C ASP A 9 21.06 -54.39 -6.42
N ILE A 10 21.29 -53.17 -6.94
CA ILE A 10 20.93 -51.91 -6.26
C ILE A 10 19.42 -51.86 -5.97
N LEU A 11 18.57 -52.16 -6.96
CA LEU A 11 17.11 -52.18 -6.79
C LEU A 11 16.68 -53.23 -5.75
N ARG A 12 17.30 -54.40 -5.77
CA ARG A 12 17.01 -55.47 -4.80
C ARG A 12 17.38 -55.05 -3.38
N GLU A 13 18.49 -54.36 -3.19
CA GLU A 13 18.90 -53.84 -1.88
C GLU A 13 18.00 -52.70 -1.38
N MET A 14 17.59 -51.78 -2.25
CA MET A 14 16.59 -50.75 -1.91
C MET A 14 15.28 -51.38 -1.42
N ILE A 15 14.84 -52.47 -2.07
CA ILE A 15 13.61 -53.19 -1.72
C ILE A 15 13.77 -54.01 -0.43
N LYS A 16 14.98 -54.50 -0.11
CA LYS A 16 15.25 -55.17 1.18
C LYS A 16 15.31 -54.19 2.34
N THR A 17 15.82 -52.98 2.12
CA THR A 17 16.04 -51.95 3.16
C THR A 17 15.07 -50.78 3.04
N ARG A 18 13.78 -51.06 2.77
CA ARG A 18 12.77 -50.04 2.41
C ARG A 18 12.66 -48.90 3.41
N SER A 19 12.71 -49.20 4.71
CA SER A 19 12.62 -48.18 5.76
C SER A 19 13.78 -47.17 5.67
N ARG A 20 15.03 -47.66 5.58
CA ARG A 20 16.22 -46.81 5.47
C ARG A 20 16.26 -46.03 4.16
N PHE A 21 15.89 -46.68 3.05
CA PHE A 21 15.81 -46.01 1.75
C PHE A 21 14.76 -44.89 1.77
N LEU A 22 13.57 -45.16 2.33
CA LEU A 22 12.50 -44.17 2.43
C LEU A 22 12.92 -42.98 3.29
N SER A 23 13.59 -43.19 4.43
CA SER A 23 14.08 -42.10 5.27
C SER A 23 15.05 -41.17 4.52
N ILE A 24 16.01 -41.74 3.78
CA ILE A 24 16.96 -40.94 2.98
C ILE A 24 16.25 -40.24 1.83
N ALA A 25 15.32 -40.91 1.16
CA ALA A 25 14.53 -40.34 0.07
C ALA A 25 13.68 -39.16 0.55
N VAL A 26 13.01 -39.28 1.70
CA VAL A 26 12.23 -38.18 2.29
C VAL A 26 13.14 -37.01 2.67
N LEU A 27 14.32 -37.27 3.24
CA LEU A 27 15.26 -36.21 3.61
C LEU A 27 15.75 -35.44 2.36
N ILE A 28 16.13 -36.15 1.30
CA ILE A 28 16.53 -35.54 0.03
C ILE A 28 15.36 -34.78 -0.62
N PHE A 29 14.17 -35.37 -0.62
CA PHE A 29 12.96 -34.73 -1.13
C PHE A 29 12.66 -33.43 -0.39
N LEU A 30 12.73 -33.45 0.95
CA LEU A 30 12.52 -32.27 1.77
C LEU A 30 13.55 -31.19 1.44
N SER A 31 14.84 -31.54 1.35
CA SER A 31 15.89 -30.59 0.98
C SER A 31 15.65 -29.98 -0.41
N ALA A 32 15.30 -30.80 -1.41
CA ALA A 32 15.03 -30.32 -2.77
C ALA A 32 13.75 -29.47 -2.84
N ALA A 33 12.68 -29.86 -2.15
CA ALA A 33 11.42 -29.13 -2.09
C ALA A 33 11.59 -27.77 -1.42
N PHE A 34 12.31 -27.69 -0.30
CA PHE A 34 12.62 -26.42 0.35
C PHE A 34 13.48 -25.51 -0.53
N PHE A 35 14.54 -26.04 -1.15
CA PHE A 35 15.41 -25.26 -2.02
C PHE A 35 14.67 -24.70 -3.25
N THR A 36 13.88 -25.54 -3.91
CA THR A 36 13.07 -25.14 -5.07
C THR A 36 11.96 -24.17 -4.67
N GLY A 37 11.30 -24.40 -3.53
CA GLY A 37 10.30 -23.49 -2.96
C GLY A 37 10.87 -22.10 -2.73
N LEU A 38 11.95 -21.98 -1.94
CA LEU A 38 12.59 -20.68 -1.66
C LEU A 38 13.05 -19.95 -2.93
N ARG A 39 13.59 -20.69 -3.90
CA ARG A 39 14.03 -20.11 -5.17
C ARG A 39 12.85 -19.65 -6.02
N GLY A 40 11.71 -20.34 -5.95
CA GLY A 40 10.47 -20.00 -6.64
C GLY A 40 9.72 -18.83 -5.99
N THR A 41 9.83 -18.63 -4.67
CA THR A 41 9.08 -17.58 -3.99
C THR A 41 9.45 -16.17 -4.46
N ARG A 42 10.75 -15.89 -4.66
CA ARG A 42 11.21 -14.55 -5.11
C ARG A 42 10.60 -14.10 -6.43
N PRO A 43 10.73 -14.84 -7.55
CA PRO A 43 10.14 -14.42 -8.82
C PRO A 43 8.61 -14.35 -8.74
N SER A 44 7.96 -15.28 -8.02
CA SER A 44 6.51 -15.22 -7.83
C SER A 44 6.06 -13.97 -7.08
N MET A 45 6.75 -13.58 -6.00
CA MET A 45 6.47 -12.34 -5.28
C MET A 45 6.71 -11.11 -6.16
N HIS A 46 7.79 -11.10 -6.94
CA HIS A 46 8.09 -10.01 -7.86
C HIS A 46 6.98 -9.83 -8.88
N CYS A 47 6.64 -10.87 -9.65
CA CYS A 47 5.59 -10.81 -10.66
C CYS A 47 4.22 -10.44 -10.08
N THR A 48 3.93 -10.85 -8.84
CA THR A 48 2.67 -10.49 -8.18
C THR A 48 2.64 -9.02 -7.78
N LEU A 49 3.75 -8.48 -7.26
CA LEU A 49 3.85 -7.08 -6.87
C LEU A 49 3.83 -6.17 -8.10
N ASP A 50 4.57 -6.54 -9.13
CA ASP A 50 4.68 -5.87 -10.42
C ASP A 50 3.29 -5.72 -11.07
N ALA A 51 2.58 -6.83 -11.26
CA ALA A 51 1.23 -6.82 -11.82
C ALA A 51 0.23 -6.04 -10.95
N TYR A 52 0.43 -5.98 -9.63
CA TYR A 52 -0.40 -5.18 -8.73
C TYR A 52 -0.09 -3.68 -8.84
N ALA A 53 1.18 -3.30 -8.93
CA ALA A 53 1.60 -1.91 -9.11
C ALA A 53 1.11 -1.36 -10.46
N ASP A 54 1.32 -2.10 -11.55
CA ASP A 54 0.88 -1.75 -12.90
C ASP A 54 -0.64 -1.59 -12.98
N GLY A 55 -1.38 -2.55 -12.41
CA GLY A 55 -2.85 -2.54 -12.42
C GLY A 55 -3.47 -1.36 -11.68
N HIS A 56 -2.70 -0.68 -10.82
CA HIS A 56 -3.12 0.47 -10.04
C HIS A 56 -2.40 1.78 -10.43
N ALA A 57 -1.61 1.76 -11.50
CA ALA A 57 -0.77 2.88 -11.95
C ALA A 57 0.04 3.47 -10.77
N MET A 58 0.68 2.59 -10.00
CA MET A 58 1.48 2.99 -8.85
C MET A 58 2.70 3.80 -9.31
N TYR A 59 3.08 4.82 -8.54
CA TYR A 59 4.27 5.61 -8.85
C TYR A 59 5.56 4.78 -8.75
N ASP A 60 6.55 5.16 -9.55
CA ASP A 60 7.92 4.64 -9.46
C ASP A 60 8.79 5.54 -8.58
N ILE A 61 8.56 6.86 -8.69
CA ILE A 61 9.30 7.89 -7.96
C ILE A 61 8.31 8.78 -7.20
N LEU A 62 8.60 8.99 -5.91
CA LEU A 62 7.90 9.93 -5.04
C LEU A 62 8.83 11.11 -4.74
N VAL A 63 8.44 12.29 -5.19
CA VAL A 63 9.09 13.56 -4.83
C VAL A 63 8.30 14.19 -3.68
N ARG A 64 8.97 14.50 -2.57
CA ARG A 64 8.35 15.19 -1.41
C ARG A 64 9.01 16.55 -1.25
N SER A 65 8.19 17.58 -1.06
CA SER A 65 8.67 18.93 -0.76
C SER A 65 8.17 19.36 0.62
N THR A 66 9.05 19.98 1.39
CA THR A 66 8.68 20.63 2.66
C THR A 66 8.03 22.00 2.45
N LEU A 67 8.32 22.65 1.31
CA LEU A 67 7.82 23.99 0.97
C LEU A 67 6.62 23.96 0.02
N GLY A 68 6.16 22.76 -0.35
CA GLY A 68 5.18 22.55 -1.40
C GLY A 68 5.80 22.45 -2.80
N LEU A 69 5.00 21.97 -3.73
CA LEU A 69 5.26 21.89 -5.17
C LEU A 69 4.13 22.63 -5.88
N THR A 70 4.49 23.40 -6.90
CA THR A 70 3.53 24.12 -7.75
C THR A 70 3.09 23.24 -8.92
N GLN A 71 2.02 23.63 -9.61
CA GLN A 71 1.63 22.96 -10.85
C GLN A 71 2.74 23.03 -11.91
N GLU A 72 3.48 24.14 -11.99
CA GLU A 72 4.61 24.31 -12.90
C GLU A 72 5.71 23.27 -12.64
N ASP A 73 5.95 22.92 -11.37
CA ASP A 73 6.91 21.85 -11.01
C ASP A 73 6.42 20.48 -11.50
N ILE A 74 5.13 20.19 -11.38
CA ILE A 74 4.53 18.93 -11.86
C ILE A 74 4.62 18.84 -13.39
N ASP A 75 4.32 19.94 -14.08
CA ASP A 75 4.37 20.00 -15.54
C ASP A 75 5.82 19.81 -16.03
N THR A 76 6.78 20.48 -15.39
CA THR A 76 8.21 20.33 -15.68
C THR A 76 8.68 18.89 -15.49
N LEU A 77 8.22 18.20 -14.43
CA LEU A 77 8.53 16.79 -14.21
C LEU A 77 7.96 15.90 -15.32
N GLY A 78 6.77 16.23 -15.85
CA GLY A 78 6.14 15.51 -16.95
C GLY A 78 6.86 15.67 -18.30
N GLU A 79 7.60 16.76 -18.51
CA GLU A 79 8.35 17.03 -19.74
C GLU A 79 9.71 16.31 -19.82
N ILE A 80 10.17 15.71 -18.71
CA ILE A 80 11.45 15.01 -18.67
C ILE A 80 11.40 13.75 -19.54
N GLU A 81 12.41 13.58 -20.40
CA GLU A 81 12.53 12.40 -21.25
C GLU A 81 12.55 11.11 -20.41
N GLY A 82 11.64 10.20 -20.71
CA GLY A 82 11.48 8.92 -19.99
C GLY A 82 10.40 8.93 -18.90
N VAL A 83 9.81 10.09 -18.57
CA VAL A 83 8.63 10.16 -17.69
C VAL A 83 7.37 9.85 -18.51
N SER A 84 6.55 8.93 -18.00
CA SER A 84 5.26 8.55 -18.60
C SER A 84 4.13 9.45 -18.10
N ALA A 85 4.11 9.72 -16.79
CA ALA A 85 3.14 10.61 -16.17
C ALA A 85 3.69 11.17 -14.86
N ALA A 86 3.35 12.42 -14.57
CA ALA A 86 3.59 13.09 -13.31
C ALA A 86 2.26 13.61 -12.76
N ALA A 87 2.02 13.43 -11.46
CA ALA A 87 0.80 13.86 -10.80
C ALA A 87 1.10 14.48 -9.44
N GLY A 88 0.56 15.68 -9.20
CA GLY A 88 0.55 16.28 -7.89
C GLY A 88 -0.41 15.55 -6.96
N ALA A 89 -0.03 15.45 -5.69
CA ALA A 89 -0.88 14.93 -4.63
C ALA A 89 -0.67 15.71 -3.32
N GLN A 90 -1.75 15.80 -2.57
CA GLN A 90 -1.82 16.42 -1.26
C GLN A 90 -2.05 15.34 -0.21
N VAL A 91 -1.19 15.36 0.81
CA VAL A 91 -1.16 14.45 1.94
C VAL A 91 -1.13 15.29 3.20
N VAL A 92 -2.17 15.16 4.02
CA VAL A 92 -2.33 15.92 5.26
C VAL A 92 -2.49 14.93 6.41
N HIS A 93 -1.62 15.02 7.42
CA HIS A 93 -1.77 14.20 8.61
C HIS A 93 -2.73 14.88 9.58
N ALA A 94 -3.67 14.14 10.15
CA ALA A 94 -4.68 14.67 11.06
C ALA A 94 -4.81 13.80 12.31
N LEU A 95 -5.10 14.42 13.45
CA LEU A 95 -5.67 13.73 14.60
C LEU A 95 -7.18 13.77 14.47
N ILE A 96 -7.79 12.58 14.45
CA ILE A 96 -9.23 12.42 14.26
C ILE A 96 -9.87 11.72 15.46
N ALA A 97 -11.16 11.96 15.65
CA ALA A 97 -11.99 11.25 16.61
C ALA A 97 -13.38 10.98 15.99
N PRO A 98 -14.07 9.89 16.42
CA PRO A 98 -15.50 9.70 16.15
C PRO A 98 -16.31 10.97 16.49
N LEU A 99 -17.28 11.29 15.64
CA LEU A 99 -18.07 12.51 15.79
C LEU A 99 -18.98 12.42 17.04
N HIS A 100 -18.95 13.45 17.88
CA HIS A 100 -19.72 13.53 19.16
C HIS A 100 -19.37 12.47 20.22
N GLU A 101 -18.19 11.83 20.15
CA GLU A 101 -17.69 10.98 21.23
C GLU A 101 -16.34 11.48 21.75
N ASP A 102 -16.16 11.45 23.08
CA ASP A 102 -14.85 11.57 23.71
C ASP A 102 -14.10 10.22 23.56
N ALA A 103 -13.70 9.92 22.32
CA ALA A 103 -12.92 8.75 21.98
C ALA A 103 -11.42 9.10 21.86
N ALA A 104 -10.58 8.06 21.86
CA ALA A 104 -9.14 8.23 21.70
C ALA A 104 -8.82 8.78 20.30
N GLU A 105 -8.02 9.84 20.27
CA GLU A 105 -7.57 10.44 19.01
C GLU A 105 -6.63 9.48 18.26
N THR A 106 -6.83 9.38 16.95
CA THR A 106 -6.01 8.55 16.07
C THR A 106 -5.33 9.41 15.01
N VAL A 107 -4.04 9.19 14.79
CA VAL A 107 -3.29 9.87 13.73
C VAL A 107 -3.59 9.18 12.39
N VAL A 108 -4.19 9.91 11.47
CA VAL A 108 -4.58 9.42 10.14
C VAL A 108 -3.94 10.28 9.04
N SER A 109 -3.48 9.65 7.97
CA SER A 109 -3.06 10.32 6.74
C SER A 109 -4.27 10.50 5.82
N LEU A 110 -4.65 11.75 5.57
CA LEU A 110 -5.67 12.12 4.60
C LEU A 110 -4.99 12.39 3.26
N GLU A 111 -5.28 11.57 2.26
CA GLU A 111 -4.57 11.54 1.00
C GLU A 111 -5.50 11.76 -0.17
N THR A 112 -5.13 12.67 -1.06
CA THR A 112 -5.80 12.85 -2.35
C THR A 112 -5.29 11.81 -3.35
N MET A 113 -6.17 11.40 -4.27
CA MET A 113 -5.77 10.54 -5.38
C MET A 113 -4.84 11.30 -6.32
N GLY A 114 -3.85 10.61 -6.89
CA GLY A 114 -3.01 11.20 -7.93
C GLY A 114 -3.85 11.62 -9.13
N GLN A 115 -3.60 12.84 -9.62
CA GLN A 115 -4.20 13.31 -10.86
C GLN A 115 -3.97 12.32 -12.01
N GLY A 116 -4.91 12.25 -12.96
CA GLY A 116 -4.79 11.36 -14.12
C GLY A 116 -4.95 9.87 -13.82
N GLY A 117 -5.39 9.50 -12.62
CA GLY A 117 -5.63 8.10 -12.24
C GLY A 117 -4.39 7.37 -11.69
N LEU A 118 -3.32 8.10 -11.38
CA LEU A 118 -2.15 7.53 -10.69
C LEU A 118 -2.51 7.12 -9.27
N ASN A 119 -1.92 6.00 -8.83
CA ASN A 119 -2.12 5.42 -7.49
C ASN A 119 -3.59 5.15 -7.15
N THR A 120 -4.39 4.76 -8.13
CA THR A 120 -5.83 4.58 -7.92
C THR A 120 -6.08 3.45 -6.90
N PRO A 121 -6.71 3.72 -5.75
CA PRO A 121 -6.96 2.71 -4.74
C PRO A 121 -8.02 1.71 -5.21
N LYS A 122 -7.87 0.44 -4.79
CA LYS A 122 -8.88 -0.59 -5.00
C LYS A 122 -10.04 -0.41 -4.04
N VAL A 123 -11.25 -0.25 -4.55
CA VAL A 123 -12.47 -0.31 -3.72
C VAL A 123 -12.74 -1.76 -3.32
N LEU A 124 -12.84 -2.00 -2.02
CA LEU A 124 -13.23 -3.30 -1.45
C LEU A 124 -14.73 -3.33 -1.18
N GLU A 125 -15.25 -2.27 -0.55
CA GLU A 125 -16.68 -2.10 -0.25
C GLU A 125 -17.08 -0.62 -0.38
N GLY A 126 -18.34 -0.34 -0.71
CA GLY A 126 -18.83 1.03 -0.88
C GLY A 126 -18.32 1.70 -2.15
N ARG A 127 -17.92 2.98 -2.05
CA ARG A 127 -17.44 3.79 -3.19
C ARG A 127 -16.34 4.77 -2.80
N LEU A 128 -15.62 5.27 -3.80
CA LEU A 128 -14.72 6.41 -3.66
C LEU A 128 -15.50 7.69 -3.31
N PRO A 129 -14.87 8.64 -2.59
CA PRO A 129 -15.52 9.89 -2.22
C PRO A 129 -15.74 10.76 -3.46
N GLU A 130 -16.88 11.46 -3.51
CA GLU A 130 -17.26 12.34 -4.62
C GLU A 130 -17.37 13.81 -4.19
N LYS A 131 -17.45 14.05 -2.87
CA LYS A 131 -17.59 15.39 -2.27
C LYS A 131 -16.43 15.69 -1.32
N ALA A 132 -16.29 16.98 -0.99
CA ALA A 132 -15.26 17.47 -0.06
C ALA A 132 -15.45 16.96 1.38
N ASP A 133 -16.66 16.58 1.78
CA ASP A 133 -17.03 16.07 3.10
C ASP A 133 -17.12 14.53 3.16
N GLU A 134 -16.59 13.85 2.15
CA GLU A 134 -16.59 12.39 2.02
C GLU A 134 -15.17 11.83 1.99
N CYS A 135 -15.01 10.61 2.52
CA CYS A 135 -13.74 9.90 2.47
C CYS A 135 -13.95 8.39 2.31
N ALA A 136 -12.97 7.71 1.74
CA ALA A 136 -12.88 6.25 1.76
C ALA A 136 -11.69 5.81 2.60
N VAL A 137 -11.88 4.87 3.52
CA VAL A 137 -10.88 4.54 4.55
C VAL A 137 -10.31 3.14 4.37
N GLU A 138 -9.23 2.82 5.08
CA GLU A 138 -8.70 1.47 5.11
C GLU A 138 -9.27 0.61 6.26
N GLU A 139 -8.95 -0.68 6.24
CA GLU A 139 -9.41 -1.64 7.26
C GLU A 139 -8.89 -1.31 8.67
N LEU A 140 -7.64 -0.86 8.78
CA LEU A 140 -7.04 -0.45 10.06
C LEU A 140 -7.71 0.80 10.65
N PHE A 141 -8.25 1.67 9.80
CA PHE A 141 -8.98 2.84 10.24
C PHE A 141 -10.25 2.42 11.00
N LEU A 142 -11.06 1.55 10.40
CA LEU A 142 -12.30 1.06 11.01
C LEU A 142 -12.00 0.26 12.29
N ALA A 143 -10.95 -0.56 12.27
CA ALA A 143 -10.53 -1.32 13.44
C ALA A 143 -10.03 -0.44 14.60
N GLY A 144 -9.33 0.66 14.29
CA GLY A 144 -8.77 1.58 15.27
C GLY A 144 -9.80 2.55 15.86
N THR A 145 -10.78 2.97 15.06
CA THR A 145 -11.80 3.95 15.46
C THR A 145 -13.11 3.32 15.92
N GLY A 146 -13.38 2.07 15.54
CA GLY A 146 -14.68 1.40 15.78
C GLY A 146 -15.80 1.86 14.85
N LEU A 147 -15.51 2.75 13.90
CA LEU A 147 -16.48 3.28 12.94
C LEU A 147 -16.80 2.29 11.82
N GLN A 148 -17.90 2.53 11.13
CA GLN A 148 -18.36 1.77 9.96
C GLN A 148 -18.60 2.69 8.75
N ILE A 149 -18.77 2.08 7.57
CA ILE A 149 -19.19 2.82 6.38
C ILE A 149 -20.56 3.46 6.63
N GLY A 150 -20.66 4.76 6.38
CA GLY A 150 -21.83 5.58 6.67
C GLY A 150 -21.67 6.46 7.91
N ASP A 151 -20.74 6.14 8.81
CA ASP A 151 -20.46 6.96 9.98
C ASP A 151 -19.62 8.20 9.64
N ARG A 152 -19.54 9.12 10.60
CA ARG A 152 -18.80 10.37 10.48
C ARG A 152 -17.74 10.48 11.56
N PHE A 153 -16.63 11.11 11.23
CA PHE A 153 -15.59 11.51 12.18
C PHE A 153 -15.25 12.98 12.00
N GLU A 154 -14.60 13.54 13.00
CA GLU A 154 -14.10 14.91 12.98
C GLU A 154 -12.58 14.97 13.10
N VAL A 155 -12.01 15.97 12.43
CA VAL A 155 -10.61 16.35 12.52
C VAL A 155 -10.46 17.29 13.71
N ARG A 156 -9.74 16.83 14.75
CA ARG A 156 -9.49 17.58 15.99
C ARG A 156 -8.29 18.50 15.85
N HIS A 157 -7.19 17.98 15.31
CA HIS A 157 -5.93 18.72 15.19
C HIS A 157 -5.22 18.42 13.87
N LEU A 158 -4.68 19.48 13.29
CA LEU A 158 -3.78 19.45 12.14
C LEU A 158 -2.36 19.84 12.60
N PRO A 159 -1.32 19.57 11.80
CA PRO A 159 0.04 19.97 12.11
C PRO A 159 0.15 21.50 12.17
N GLU A 160 1.08 22.02 12.97
CA GLU A 160 1.37 23.46 13.03
C GLU A 160 1.69 24.01 11.62
N GLY A 161 1.06 25.12 11.25
CA GLY A 161 1.18 25.74 9.92
C GLY A 161 0.30 25.12 8.83
N MET A 162 -0.55 24.15 9.18
CA MET A 162 -1.55 23.52 8.30
C MET A 162 -2.97 23.59 8.90
N GLU A 163 -3.25 24.57 9.76
CA GLU A 163 -4.55 24.70 10.46
C GLU A 163 -5.72 24.87 9.49
N ASP A 164 -5.49 25.55 8.36
CA ASP A 164 -6.48 25.77 7.31
C ASP A 164 -6.27 24.84 6.10
N ALA A 165 -5.58 23.70 6.27
CA ALA A 165 -5.26 22.81 5.15
C ALA A 165 -6.48 22.06 4.57
N LEU A 166 -7.58 21.97 5.32
CA LEU A 166 -8.79 21.25 4.91
C LEU A 166 -9.98 22.20 4.77
N THR A 167 -10.84 21.97 3.78
CA THR A 167 -12.08 22.75 3.58
C THR A 167 -13.21 22.29 4.49
N ALA A 168 -13.12 21.06 5.01
CA ALA A 168 -14.09 20.44 5.90
C ALA A 168 -13.40 19.86 7.16
N SER A 169 -14.07 19.99 8.30
CA SER A 169 -13.61 19.43 9.58
C SER A 169 -14.28 18.09 9.91
N GLU A 170 -15.35 17.74 9.20
CA GLU A 170 -16.11 16.50 9.39
C GLU A 170 -16.18 15.72 8.09
N PHE A 171 -15.94 14.42 8.15
CA PHE A 171 -15.95 13.53 6.99
C PHE A 171 -16.89 12.36 7.19
N THR A 172 -17.61 12.00 6.13
CA THR A 172 -18.47 10.82 6.06
C THR A 172 -17.74 9.68 5.38
N ILE A 173 -17.76 8.49 5.98
CA ILE A 173 -17.09 7.32 5.43
C ILE A 173 -17.97 6.71 4.33
N THR A 174 -17.52 6.74 3.08
CA THR A 174 -18.28 6.25 1.90
C THR A 174 -17.87 4.86 1.43
N GLY A 175 -16.70 4.38 1.86
CA GLY A 175 -16.19 3.09 1.40
C GLY A 175 -14.93 2.62 2.11
N LEU A 176 -14.64 1.34 1.89
CA LEU A 176 -13.43 0.66 2.32
C LEU A 176 -12.52 0.47 1.09
N VAL A 177 -11.29 0.95 1.18
CA VAL A 177 -10.32 0.93 0.07
C VAL A 177 -9.00 0.30 0.47
N ARG A 178 -8.25 -0.14 -0.55
CA ARG A 178 -6.86 -0.56 -0.45
C ARG A 178 -6.01 0.23 -1.44
N SER A 179 -5.21 1.15 -0.92
CA SER A 179 -4.26 1.94 -1.70
C SER A 179 -3.05 1.09 -2.14
N PRO A 180 -2.57 1.25 -3.38
CA PRO A 180 -1.32 0.61 -3.82
C PRO A 180 -0.10 1.13 -3.07
N LEU A 181 -0.18 2.33 -2.49
CA LEU A 181 0.92 2.97 -1.74
C LEU A 181 1.32 2.21 -0.47
N TYR A 182 0.41 1.38 0.06
CA TYR A 182 0.57 0.67 1.31
C TYR A 182 0.53 -0.84 1.10
N VAL A 183 1.66 -1.42 0.67
CA VAL A 183 1.82 -2.87 0.47
C VAL A 183 1.85 -3.64 1.80
N SER A 184 2.43 -3.03 2.84
CA SER A 184 2.49 -3.60 4.20
C SER A 184 1.37 -3.06 5.07
N LYS A 185 0.84 -3.85 6.00
CA LYS A 185 -0.06 -3.38 7.08
C LYS A 185 0.68 -2.91 8.34
N ALA A 186 2.00 -3.08 8.40
CA ALA A 186 2.76 -2.88 9.63
C ALA A 186 3.12 -1.42 9.93
N GLN A 187 3.29 -0.59 8.88
CA GLN A 187 3.70 0.81 9.03
C GLN A 187 3.02 1.67 7.96
N ARG A 188 2.63 2.89 8.36
CA ARG A 188 2.09 3.94 7.47
C ARG A 188 3.00 5.15 7.33
N GLY A 189 4.10 5.17 8.08
CA GLY A 189 5.10 6.24 8.05
C GLY A 189 5.08 7.11 9.31
N PRO A 190 6.09 7.99 9.44
CA PRO A 190 6.21 8.90 10.57
C PRO A 190 5.20 10.05 10.47
N SER A 191 4.81 10.60 11.61
CA SER A 191 4.02 11.82 11.73
C SER A 191 4.63 12.74 12.78
N THR A 192 4.36 14.04 12.69
CA THR A 192 4.67 15.00 13.76
C THR A 192 3.59 15.07 14.83
N LEU A 193 2.43 14.45 14.58
CA LEU A 193 1.28 14.44 15.48
C LEU A 193 1.27 13.21 16.40
N GLY A 194 0.72 13.38 17.60
CA GLY A 194 0.38 12.30 18.53
C GLY A 194 1.57 11.39 18.89
N SER A 195 1.47 10.11 18.54
CA SER A 195 2.48 9.08 18.82
C SER A 195 3.73 9.15 17.93
N GLY A 196 3.78 10.09 16.98
CA GLY A 196 4.88 10.22 16.02
C GLY A 196 4.77 9.28 14.82
N SER A 197 3.67 8.54 14.68
CA SER A 197 3.44 7.58 13.59
C SER A 197 2.00 7.62 13.10
N VAL A 198 1.82 7.48 11.79
CA VAL A 198 0.50 7.34 11.17
C VAL A 198 -0.05 5.96 11.52
N THR A 199 -1.31 5.90 11.97
CA THR A 199 -1.98 4.65 12.34
C THR A 199 -2.76 4.08 11.17
N ALA A 200 -3.45 4.93 10.41
CA ALA A 200 -4.22 4.54 9.24
C ALA A 200 -4.23 5.64 8.16
N TYR A 201 -4.75 5.35 6.96
CA TYR A 201 -5.02 6.35 5.93
C TYR A 201 -6.50 6.42 5.54
N ALA A 202 -6.89 7.58 5.01
CA ALA A 202 -8.15 7.80 4.33
C ALA A 202 -7.91 8.56 3.02
N VAL A 203 -8.63 8.16 1.98
CA VAL A 203 -8.64 8.80 0.67
C VAL A 203 -9.73 9.86 0.68
N ILE A 204 -9.35 11.09 0.33
CA ILE A 204 -10.24 12.26 0.23
C ILE A 204 -10.21 12.82 -1.18
N THR A 205 -11.19 13.66 -1.49
CA THR A 205 -11.24 14.39 -2.75
C THR A 205 -10.27 15.59 -2.73
N PRO A 206 -9.74 16.03 -3.88
CA PRO A 206 -8.94 17.25 -3.95
C PRO A 206 -9.67 18.49 -3.42
N GLU A 207 -10.99 18.55 -3.58
CA GLU A 207 -11.85 19.64 -3.09
C GLU A 207 -11.92 19.70 -1.55
N ALA A 208 -11.53 18.62 -0.85
CA ALA A 208 -11.43 18.59 0.61
C ALA A 208 -10.20 19.32 1.15
N VAL A 209 -9.22 19.64 0.28
CA VAL A 209 -7.95 20.25 0.65
C VAL A 209 -7.92 21.70 0.17
N ALA A 210 -7.62 22.63 1.07
CA ALA A 210 -7.59 24.07 0.78
C ALA A 210 -6.17 24.59 0.42
N LEU A 211 -5.18 23.69 0.32
CA LEU A 211 -3.81 24.04 -0.03
C LEU A 211 -3.70 24.39 -1.52
N GLU A 212 -3.02 25.50 -1.83
CA GLU A 212 -2.71 25.93 -3.21
C GLU A 212 -1.48 25.24 -3.81
N TYR A 213 -0.85 24.34 -3.05
CA TYR A 213 0.36 23.60 -3.44
C TYR A 213 0.20 22.10 -3.18
N TYR A 214 1.03 21.30 -3.87
CA TYR A 214 1.12 19.85 -3.66
C TYR A 214 2.19 19.52 -2.62
N THR A 215 1.93 18.54 -1.76
CA THR A 215 2.91 18.06 -0.78
C THR A 215 3.80 16.95 -1.34
N ALA A 216 3.32 16.29 -2.39
CA ALA A 216 3.99 15.19 -3.07
C ALA A 216 3.77 15.26 -4.58
N ALA A 217 4.73 14.78 -5.35
CA ALA A 217 4.56 14.45 -6.75
C ALA A 217 4.86 12.97 -6.97
N TYR A 218 3.93 12.32 -7.65
CA TYR A 218 4.02 10.93 -8.06
C TYR A 218 4.43 10.88 -9.53
N VAL A 219 5.50 10.15 -9.83
CA VAL A 219 6.05 10.04 -11.17
C VAL A 219 6.14 8.58 -11.57
N THR A 220 5.70 8.28 -12.78
CA THR A 220 5.86 6.98 -13.45
C THR A 220 6.83 7.13 -14.61
N VAL A 221 7.69 6.14 -14.83
CA VAL A 221 8.69 6.15 -15.90
C VAL A 221 8.43 5.05 -16.90
N ALA A 222 8.89 5.25 -18.14
CA ALA A 222 8.70 4.27 -19.19
C ALA A 222 9.58 3.03 -18.95
N GLY A 223 8.94 1.86 -18.81
CA GLY A 223 9.63 0.57 -18.68
C GLY A 223 10.18 0.25 -17.30
N ALA A 224 9.57 0.83 -16.25
CA ALA A 224 9.73 0.38 -14.87
C ALA A 224 9.23 -1.06 -14.67
#